data_AF-A0ABD0JC68-F1
#
_entry.id   AF-A0ABD0JC68-F1
#
_cell.length_a   1.000
_cell.length_b   1.000
_cell.length_c   1.000
_cell.angle_alpha   90.00
_cell.angle_beta   90.00
_cell.angle_gamma   90.00
#
_symmetry.space_group_name_H-M   'P 1'
#
loop_
_entity.id
_entity.type
_entity.pdbx_description
1 polymer ?
#
loop_
_entity_poly.entity_id
_entity_poly.type
_entity_poly.pdbx_seq_one_letter_code
_entity_poly.pdbx_strand_id
1 'polypeptide(L)'
;PPTVVKDTLVVNMSNKAAYNSSADEWHVQLTCGKFLRMGDPPVTVDSVLWRTPENDDLPSSSEKNGTFVLNLPNPIAHGNYNCYVNSTGSACPQGQIPSSGSMQITGDEADLLLLRSRLDYEHERNNRLEDLVKNLTRRIEQLAHTGGMLLMNCN
;
A
#
# COMPACT_ATOMS: atom_id res chain seq x y z
N PRO A 1 -16.83 -22.04 -7.74
CA PRO A 1 -16.66 -20.66 -8.29
C PRO A 1 -16.14 -19.71 -7.21
N PRO A 2 -15.35 -18.68 -7.57
CA PRO A 2 -15.02 -17.61 -6.66
C PRO A 2 -16.27 -16.82 -6.26
N THR A 3 -16.33 -16.35 -5.01
CA THR A 3 -17.42 -15.51 -4.51
C THR A 3 -16.87 -14.28 -3.82
N VAL A 4 -17.56 -13.15 -3.97
CA VAL A 4 -17.17 -11.85 -3.39
C VAL A 4 -18.34 -11.27 -2.63
N VAL A 5 -18.05 -10.30 -1.76
CA VAL A 5 -19.10 -9.56 -1.04
C VAL A 5 -20.00 -8.85 -2.06
N LYS A 6 -21.31 -9.12 -2.04
CA LYS A 6 -22.34 -8.53 -2.94
C LYS A 6 -22.17 -8.85 -4.43
N ASP A 7 -21.52 -9.96 -4.78
CA ASP A 7 -21.34 -10.46 -6.16
C ASP A 7 -20.68 -9.46 -7.15
N THR A 8 -20.06 -8.41 -6.63
CA THR A 8 -19.37 -7.36 -7.38
C THR A 8 -17.98 -7.14 -6.80
N LEU A 9 -16.98 -7.02 -7.67
CA LEU A 9 -15.64 -6.63 -7.24
C LEU A 9 -15.67 -5.18 -6.76
N VAL A 10 -15.33 -4.97 -5.50
CA VAL A 10 -15.18 -3.62 -4.96
C VAL A 10 -13.77 -3.14 -5.26
N VAL A 11 -13.66 -2.01 -5.96
CA VAL A 11 -12.37 -1.35 -6.21
C VAL A 11 -12.24 -0.14 -5.32
N ASN A 12 -11.10 0.00 -4.64
CA ASN A 12 -10.78 1.19 -3.86
C ASN A 12 -9.30 1.54 -4.01
N MET A 13 -8.98 2.83 -3.88
CA MET A 13 -7.62 3.29 -3.62
C MET A 13 -7.29 3.13 -2.14
N SER A 14 -6.10 2.64 -1.84
CA SER A 14 -5.61 2.56 -0.47
C SER A 14 -5.55 3.96 0.16
N ASN A 15 -5.89 4.06 1.44
CA ASN A 15 -5.90 5.32 2.18
C ASN A 15 -4.49 5.85 2.54
N LYS A 16 -3.45 5.09 2.23
CA LYS A 16 -2.05 5.46 2.35
C LYS A 16 -1.31 4.97 1.11
N ALA A 17 -0.38 5.78 0.62
CA ALA A 17 0.59 5.30 -0.35
C ALA A 17 1.50 4.24 0.31
N ALA A 18 1.98 3.30 -0.49
CA ALA A 18 2.97 2.34 -0.05
C ALA A 18 4.37 2.83 -0.43
N TYR A 19 5.34 2.59 0.44
CA TYR A 19 6.73 2.98 0.22
C TYR A 19 7.53 1.78 -0.28
N ASN A 20 8.15 1.93 -1.44
CA ASN A 20 9.09 0.99 -2.01
C ASN A 20 10.51 1.40 -1.62
N SER A 21 11.11 0.69 -0.66
CA SER A 21 12.46 0.98 -0.18
C SER A 21 13.56 0.68 -1.19
N SER A 22 13.31 -0.16 -2.21
CA SER A 22 14.30 -0.47 -3.25
C SER A 22 14.40 0.64 -4.29
N ALA A 23 13.27 1.29 -4.60
CA ALA A 23 13.21 2.43 -5.53
C ALA A 23 13.29 3.79 -4.82
N ASP A 24 13.28 3.80 -3.48
CA ASP A 24 13.13 4.99 -2.64
C ASP A 24 11.94 5.87 -3.05
N GLU A 25 10.79 5.23 -3.29
CA GLU A 25 9.64 5.88 -3.90
C GLU A 25 8.32 5.49 -3.26
N TRP A 26 7.38 6.43 -3.22
CA TRP A 26 6.00 6.18 -2.78
C TRP A 26 5.12 5.91 -3.98
N HIS A 27 4.27 4.89 -3.90
CA HIS A 27 3.33 4.53 -4.94
C HIS A 27 1.91 4.40 -4.41
N VAL A 28 0.94 4.76 -5.25
CA VAL A 28 -0.47 4.52 -4.98
C VAL A 28 -0.79 3.04 -5.15
N GLN A 29 -1.68 2.53 -4.30
CA GLN A 29 -2.19 1.17 -4.39
C GLN A 29 -3.67 1.17 -4.67
N LEU A 30 -4.09 0.37 -5.64
CA LEU A 30 -5.49 0.01 -5.83
C LEU A 30 -5.75 -1.37 -5.26
N THR A 31 -6.96 -1.56 -4.76
CA THR A 31 -7.43 -2.82 -4.16
C THR A 31 -8.67 -3.29 -4.89
N CYS A 32 -8.77 -4.60 -5.12
CA CYS A 32 -9.89 -5.21 -5.81
C CYS A 32 -10.43 -6.42 -5.07
N GLY A 33 -11.74 -6.39 -4.87
CA GLY A 33 -12.54 -7.49 -4.34
C GLY A 33 -12.87 -7.35 -2.86
N LYS A 34 -13.37 -8.46 -2.34
CA LYS A 34 -13.19 -9.00 -0.99
C LYS A 34 -13.67 -10.44 -1.11
N PHE A 35 -12.84 -11.26 -1.74
CA PHE A 35 -13.16 -12.65 -2.06
C PHE A 35 -13.40 -13.42 -0.77
N LEU A 36 -14.60 -13.99 -0.65
CA LEU A 36 -14.99 -14.86 0.44
C LEU A 36 -14.55 -16.30 0.15
N ARG A 37 -14.55 -16.68 -1.13
CA ARG A 37 -14.00 -17.95 -1.63
C ARG A 37 -13.23 -17.66 -2.91
N MET A 38 -12.04 -18.22 -3.02
CA MET A 38 -11.19 -18.08 -4.21
C MET A 38 -11.61 -19.00 -5.37
N GLY A 39 -12.51 -19.96 -5.12
CA GLY A 39 -12.90 -20.95 -6.12
C GLY A 39 -11.87 -22.07 -6.30
N ASP A 40 -12.13 -22.92 -7.30
CA ASP A 40 -11.28 -24.04 -7.71
C ASP A 40 -11.31 -24.14 -9.25
N PRO A 41 -10.19 -23.93 -9.96
CA PRO A 41 -8.89 -23.51 -9.41
C PRO A 41 -8.98 -22.13 -8.72
N PRO A 42 -8.10 -21.85 -7.73
CA PRO A 42 -8.17 -20.61 -6.98
C PRO A 42 -7.83 -19.40 -7.86
N VAL A 43 -8.53 -18.30 -7.63
CA VAL A 43 -8.16 -16.98 -8.18
C VAL A 43 -6.78 -16.60 -7.63
N THR A 44 -5.85 -16.32 -8.55
CA THR A 44 -4.47 -15.88 -8.27
C THR A 44 -4.24 -14.45 -8.75
N VAL A 45 -3.08 -13.89 -8.37
CA VAL A 45 -2.65 -12.55 -8.79
C VAL A 45 -2.59 -12.37 -10.31
N ASP A 46 -2.33 -13.44 -11.06
CA ASP A 46 -2.27 -13.44 -12.53
C ASP A 46 -3.66 -13.52 -13.18
N SER A 47 -4.65 -14.02 -12.44
CA SER A 47 -6.03 -14.13 -12.91
C SER A 47 -6.87 -12.88 -12.64
N VAL A 48 -6.44 -12.02 -11.71
CA VAL A 48 -7.09 -10.73 -11.44
C VAL A 48 -6.36 -9.66 -12.22
N LEU A 49 -6.99 -9.25 -13.33
CA LEU A 49 -6.44 -8.27 -14.25
C LEU A 49 -7.07 -6.89 -14.02
N TRP A 50 -6.24 -5.89 -14.25
CA TRP A 50 -6.56 -4.48 -14.15
C TRP A 50 -6.42 -3.84 -15.51
N ARG A 51 -7.53 -3.44 -16.10
CA ARG A 51 -7.51 -2.60 -17.29
C ARG A 51 -7.16 -1.17 -16.89
N THR A 52 -6.08 -0.65 -17.45
CA THR A 52 -5.63 0.73 -17.27
C THR A 52 -6.49 1.70 -18.10
N PRO A 53 -6.39 3.02 -17.84
CA PRO A 53 -7.02 4.04 -18.68
C PRO A 53 -6.58 3.98 -20.16
N GLU A 54 -5.39 3.45 -20.42
CA GLU A 54 -4.82 3.27 -21.76
C GLU A 54 -5.31 1.98 -22.45
N ASN A 55 -6.12 1.18 -21.75
CA ASN A 55 -6.66 -0.12 -22.15
C ASN A 55 -5.66 -1.29 -22.14
N ASP A 56 -4.55 -1.14 -21.41
CA ASP A 56 -3.64 -2.26 -21.13
C ASP A 56 -4.14 -3.08 -19.95
N ASP A 57 -3.91 -4.39 -19.99
CA ASP A 57 -4.27 -5.30 -18.89
C ASP A 57 -3.03 -5.65 -18.06
N LEU A 58 -3.04 -5.25 -16.80
CA LEU A 58 -1.97 -5.52 -15.84
C LEU A 58 -2.40 -6.59 -14.82
N PRO A 59 -1.53 -7.55 -14.46
CA PRO A 59 -1.81 -8.46 -13.36
C PRO A 59 -1.75 -7.72 -12.01
N SER A 60 -2.38 -8.31 -10.99
CA SER A 60 -2.25 -7.79 -9.63
C SER A 60 -0.82 -7.98 -9.12
N SER A 61 -0.29 -7.00 -8.39
CA SER A 61 1.06 -7.05 -7.82
C SER A 61 1.16 -7.97 -6.60
N SER A 62 0.07 -8.11 -5.84
CA SER A 62 0.00 -9.00 -4.68
C SER A 62 -1.44 -9.33 -4.31
N GLU A 63 -1.61 -10.29 -3.40
CA GLU A 63 -2.89 -10.64 -2.79
C GLU A 63 -2.73 -10.58 -1.27
N LYS A 64 -3.75 -10.08 -0.58
CA LYS A 64 -3.83 -10.06 0.88
C LYS A 64 -5.27 -10.18 1.35
N ASN A 65 -5.55 -11.25 2.10
CA ASN A 65 -6.83 -11.47 2.79
C ASN A 65 -8.06 -11.41 1.85
N GLY A 66 -7.98 -12.06 0.70
CA GLY A 66 -9.04 -12.05 -0.29
C GLY A 66 -9.13 -10.75 -1.08
N THR A 67 -8.11 -9.89 -1.02
CA THR A 67 -8.08 -8.62 -1.74
C THR A 67 -6.83 -8.54 -2.58
N PHE A 68 -7.00 -8.27 -3.86
CA PHE A 68 -5.90 -8.15 -4.80
C PHE A 68 -5.44 -6.71 -4.89
N VAL A 69 -4.13 -6.50 -4.95
CA VAL A 69 -3.52 -5.18 -4.90
C VAL A 69 -2.74 -4.92 -6.18
N LEU A 70 -2.97 -3.76 -6.79
CA LEU A 70 -2.15 -3.22 -7.87
C LEU A 70 -1.32 -2.05 -7.35
N ASN A 71 0.00 -2.14 -7.48
CA ASN A 71 0.88 -1.00 -7.29
C ASN A 71 0.91 -0.19 -8.58
N LEU A 72 0.52 1.08 -8.54
CA LEU A 72 0.58 1.94 -9.71
C LEU A 72 2.02 2.42 -9.93
N PRO A 73 2.54 2.37 -11.17
CA PRO A 73 3.82 2.99 -11.49
C PRO A 73 3.71 4.51 -11.42
N ASN A 74 4.84 5.18 -11.16
CA ASN A 74 4.97 6.62 -11.28
C ASN A 74 5.62 6.97 -12.63
N PRO A 75 5.13 8.00 -13.37
CA PRO A 75 3.95 8.81 -13.05
C PRO A 75 2.63 8.01 -13.17
N ILE A 76 1.65 8.39 -12.37
CA ILE A 76 0.36 7.69 -12.31
C ILE A 76 -0.48 8.07 -13.54
N ALA A 77 -1.00 7.07 -14.26
CA ALA A 77 -1.95 7.33 -15.32
C ALA A 77 -3.32 7.70 -14.72
N HIS A 78 -3.88 8.85 -15.13
CA HIS A 78 -5.18 9.30 -14.65
C HIS A 78 -6.29 8.73 -15.53
N GLY A 79 -7.39 8.31 -14.92
CA GLY A 79 -8.50 7.74 -15.68
C GLY A 79 -9.21 6.60 -14.95
N ASN A 80 -9.98 5.84 -15.73
CA ASN A 80 -10.76 4.72 -15.22
C ASN A 80 -9.91 3.45 -15.20
N TYR A 81 -9.75 2.87 -14.01
CA TYR A 81 -9.18 1.54 -13.82
C TYR A 81 -10.30 0.54 -13.60
N ASN A 82 -10.26 -0.59 -14.30
CA ASN A 82 -11.27 -1.65 -14.16
C ASN A 82 -10.61 -2.97 -13.75
N CYS A 83 -11.02 -3.52 -12.62
CA CYS A 83 -10.60 -4.82 -12.15
C CYS A 83 -11.61 -5.90 -12.54
N TYR A 84 -11.11 -7.02 -13.05
CA TYR A 84 -11.93 -8.19 -13.38
C TYR A 84 -11.13 -9.48 -13.24
N VAL A 85 -11.84 -10.60 -13.11
CA VAL A 85 -11.21 -11.92 -13.10
C VAL A 85 -11.18 -12.45 -14.52
N ASN A 86 -10.00 -12.74 -15.05
CA ASN A 86 -9.84 -13.40 -16.32
C ASN A 86 -10.14 -14.90 -16.17
N SER A 87 -11.18 -15.36 -16.87
CA SER A 87 -11.64 -16.75 -16.81
C SER A 87 -11.06 -17.63 -17.92
N THR A 88 -10.14 -17.15 -18.74
CA THR A 88 -9.58 -17.95 -19.86
C THR A 88 -8.76 -19.15 -19.39
N GLY A 89 -8.45 -19.26 -18.09
CA GLY A 89 -7.69 -20.38 -17.51
C GLY A 89 -8.46 -21.27 -16.53
N SER A 90 -9.74 -21.03 -16.24
CA SER A 90 -10.50 -21.81 -15.26
C SER A 90 -11.76 -22.43 -15.87
N ALA A 91 -12.00 -23.71 -15.55
CA ALA A 91 -13.18 -24.49 -15.94
C ALA A 91 -14.50 -23.98 -15.31
N CYS A 92 -14.61 -22.68 -15.04
CA CYS A 92 -15.80 -22.07 -14.49
C CYS A 92 -16.75 -21.67 -15.65
N PRO A 93 -18.02 -22.11 -15.64
CA PRO A 93 -19.01 -21.60 -16.57
C PRO A 93 -19.15 -20.07 -16.43
N GLN A 94 -19.25 -19.36 -17.55
CA GLN A 94 -19.26 -17.89 -17.66
C GLN A 94 -20.29 -17.15 -16.76
N GLY A 95 -21.25 -17.87 -16.15
CA GLY A 95 -22.29 -17.29 -15.29
C GLY A 95 -21.98 -17.22 -13.79
N GLN A 96 -20.77 -17.54 -13.33
CA GLN A 96 -20.41 -17.56 -11.88
C GLN A 96 -19.17 -16.73 -11.51
N ILE A 97 -18.68 -15.89 -12.43
CA ILE A 97 -17.54 -15.01 -12.17
C ILE A 97 -18.07 -13.70 -11.56
N PRO A 98 -17.47 -13.18 -10.48
CA PRO A 98 -17.80 -11.88 -9.94
C PRO A 98 -17.81 -10.80 -11.02
N SER A 99 -18.80 -9.90 -10.96
CA SER A 99 -18.85 -8.76 -11.87
C SER A 99 -17.65 -7.83 -11.65
N SER A 100 -17.15 -7.24 -12.74
CA SER A 100 -16.00 -6.33 -12.71
C SER A 100 -16.28 -5.10 -11.86
N GLY A 101 -15.23 -4.53 -11.27
CA GLY A 101 -15.29 -3.31 -10.47
C GLY A 101 -14.43 -2.22 -11.08
N SER A 102 -14.85 -0.96 -10.98
CA SER A 102 -14.10 0.15 -11.57
C SER A 102 -13.92 1.30 -10.58
N MET A 103 -12.86 2.09 -10.80
CA MET A 103 -12.57 3.30 -10.05
C MET A 103 -11.93 4.33 -10.97
N GLN A 104 -12.42 5.56 -10.88
CA GLN A 104 -11.82 6.72 -11.52
C GLN A 104 -10.73 7.28 -10.60
N ILE A 105 -9.51 7.44 -11.13
CA ILE A 105 -8.43 8.16 -10.46
C ILE A 105 -8.30 9.54 -11.09
N THR A 106 -8.31 10.56 -10.23
CA THR A 106 -7.99 11.94 -10.61
C THR A 106 -6.56 12.27 -10.18
N GLY A 107 -5.89 13.16 -10.91
CA GLY A 107 -4.52 13.55 -10.59
C GLY A 107 -4.39 14.14 -9.19
N ASP A 108 -5.29 15.07 -8.85
CA ASP A 108 -5.29 15.72 -7.55
C ASP A 108 -5.42 14.71 -6.39
N GLU A 109 -6.27 13.70 -6.53
CA GLU A 109 -6.46 12.69 -5.48
C GLU A 109 -5.21 11.82 -5.26
N ALA A 110 -4.59 11.35 -6.35
CA ALA A 110 -3.39 10.53 -6.29
C ALA A 110 -2.19 11.32 -5.77
N ASP A 111 -1.99 12.55 -6.28
CA ASP A 111 -0.90 13.43 -5.88
C ASP A 111 -1.03 13.84 -4.40
N LEU A 112 -2.23 14.20 -3.95
CA LEU A 112 -2.49 14.53 -2.54
C LEU A 112 -2.23 13.32 -1.63
N LEU A 113 -2.58 12.10 -2.05
CA LEU A 113 -2.32 10.89 -1.28
C LEU A 113 -0.80 10.64 -1.12
N LEU A 114 -0.03 10.80 -2.20
CA LEU A 114 1.42 10.68 -2.19
C LEU A 114 2.06 11.73 -1.27
N LEU A 115 1.68 13.00 -1.44
CA LEU A 115 2.19 14.11 -0.63
C LEU A 115 1.88 13.92 0.85
N ARG A 116 0.64 13.53 1.19
CA ARG A 116 0.23 13.28 2.58
C ARG A 116 1.02 12.14 3.20
N SER A 117 1.17 11.02 2.48
CA SER A 117 1.90 9.85 3.00
C SER A 117 3.38 10.16 3.24
N ARG A 118 4.00 10.94 2.33
CA ARG A 118 5.37 11.42 2.50
C ARG A 118 5.50 12.40 3.68
N LEU A 119 4.57 13.32 3.82
CA LEU A 119 4.55 14.28 4.93
C LEU A 119 4.39 13.57 6.29
N ASP A 120 3.47 12.62 6.39
CA ASP A 120 3.26 11.82 7.60
C ASP A 120 4.55 11.05 7.98
N TYR A 121 5.22 10.46 7.00
CA TYR A 121 6.49 9.75 7.21
C TYR A 121 7.61 10.67 7.72
N GLU A 122 7.78 11.83 7.10
CA GLU A 122 8.80 12.79 7.52
C GLU A 122 8.51 13.37 8.90
N HIS A 123 7.24 13.63 9.24
CA HIS A 123 6.85 14.02 10.59
C HIS A 123 7.19 12.94 11.63
N GLU A 124 6.87 11.68 11.35
CA GLU A 124 7.20 10.59 12.25
C GLU A 124 8.71 10.45 12.44
N ARG A 125 9.49 10.61 11.35
CA ARG A 125 10.95 10.56 11.41
C ARG A 125 11.53 11.71 12.24
N ASN A 126 11.02 12.93 12.06
CA ASN A 126 11.45 14.10 12.84
C ASN A 126 11.14 13.93 14.33
N ASN A 127 9.94 13.46 14.69
CA ASN A 127 9.58 13.21 16.08
C ASN A 127 10.54 12.19 16.73
N ARG A 128 10.88 11.11 16.01
CA ARG A 128 11.85 10.12 16.48
C ARG A 128 13.25 10.72 16.68
N LEU A 129 13.68 11.59 15.76
CA LEU A 129 14.97 12.28 15.88
C LEU A 129 14.99 13.21 17.10
N GLU A 130 13.92 13.97 17.34
CA GLU A 130 13.80 14.82 18.52
C GLU A 130 13.88 14.02 19.83
N ASP A 131 13.21 12.86 19.89
CA ASP A 131 13.25 11.99 21.05
C ASP A 131 14.65 11.40 21.29
N LEU A 132 15.36 11.03 20.21
CA LEU A 132 16.75 10.59 20.29
C LEU A 132 17.67 11.70 20.79
N VAL A 133 17.52 12.93 20.28
CA VAL A 133 18.30 14.09 20.72
C VAL A 133 18.06 14.34 22.21
N LYS A 134 16.80 14.40 22.66
CA LYS A 134 16.47 14.58 24.09
C LYS A 134 17.09 13.50 24.97
N ASN A 135 17.02 12.24 24.54
CA ASN A 135 17.60 11.13 25.29
C ASN A 135 19.13 11.22 25.39
N LEU A 136 19.80 11.53 24.27
CA LEU A 136 21.24 11.69 24.22
C LEU A 136 21.72 12.87 25.07
N THR A 137 21.05 14.03 24.99
CA THR A 137 21.37 15.20 25.82
C THR A 137 21.30 14.84 27.30
N ARG A 138 20.23 14.17 27.74
CA ARG A 138 20.09 13.74 29.14
C ARG A 138 21.22 12.80 29.58
N ARG A 139 21.64 11.87 28.71
CA ARG A 139 22.76 10.97 29.00
C ARG A 139 24.09 11.72 29.14
N ILE A 140 24.33 12.71 28.29
CA ILE A 140 25.54 13.54 28.35
C ILE A 140 25.58 14.29 29.68
N GLU A 141 24.47 14.90 30.10
CA GLU A 141 24.38 15.61 31.38
C GLU A 141 24.64 14.70 32.58
N GLN A 142 24.09 13.48 32.57
CA GLN A 142 24.31 12.49 33.63
C GLN A 142 25.79 12.07 33.73
N LEU A 143 26.44 11.83 32.58
CA LEU A 143 27.86 11.47 32.53
C LEU A 143 28.75 12.63 32.97
N ALA A 144 28.42 13.87 32.58
CA ALA A 144 29.13 15.05 33.04
C ALA A 144 29.02 15.22 34.56
N HIS A 145 27.85 15.00 35.14
CA HIS A 145 27.64 15.08 36.58
C HIS A 145 28.40 13.99 37.36
N THR A 146 28.35 12.74 36.89
CA THR A 146 29.09 11.62 37.52
C THR A 146 30.61 11.77 37.39
N GLY A 147 31.10 12.20 36.22
CA GLY A 147 32.52 12.51 36.02
C GLY A 147 33.01 13.66 36.93
N GLY A 148 32.20 14.71 37.09
CA GLY A 148 32.49 15.81 38.02
C GLY A 148 32.56 15.37 39.48
N MET A 149 31.65 14.50 39.94
CA MET A 149 31.68 13.95 41.30
C MET A 149 32.90 13.06 41.55
N LEU A 150 33.32 12.25 40.57
CA LEU A 150 34.51 11.40 40.70
C LEU A 150 35.80 12.23 40.82
N LEU A 151 35.91 13.33 40.08
CA LEU A 151 37.07 14.23 40.16
C LEU A 151 37.18 14.96 41.51
N MET A 152 36.06 15.29 42.16
CA MET A 152 36.09 15.94 43.48
C MET A 152 36.45 14.98 44.62
N ASN A 153 36.18 13.67 44.47
CA ASN A 153 36.47 12.66 45.49
C ASN A 153 37.90 12.08 45.41
N CYS A 154 38.73 12.55 44.45
CA CYS A 154 40.12 12.10 44.29
C CYS A 154 41.17 13.14 44.72
N ASN A 155 40.78 14.21 45.42
CA ASN A 155 41.68 15.21 46.01
C ASN A 155 41.74 15.11 47.53
#